data_AF-A0A6B2C6M2-F1
#
_entry.id   AF-A0A6B2C6M2-F1
#
_cell.length_a   1.000
_cell.length_b   1.000
_cell.length_c   1.000
_cell.angle_alpha   90.00
_cell.angle_beta   90.00
_cell.angle_gamma   90.00
#
_symmetry.space_group_name_H-M   'P 1'
#
loop_
_entity.id
_entity.type
_entity.pdbx_description
1 polymer ?
#
loop_
_entity_poly.entity_id
_entity_poly.type
_entity_poly.pdbx_seq_one_letter_code
_entity_poly.pdbx_strand_id
1 'polypeptide(L)'
;MFALSKASYNWILYLDDDELLGRKLKNDLRDLIEKADKEMIDAFSIVRVNYDLKCRQIIFGPVYPDRQIRIYRKDKVLYRGIVHEHPIVYGSVKEAVKRLLYYSLWKFI
;
A
#
# COMPACT_ATOMS: atom_id res chain seq x y z
N MET A 1 0.79 14.27 9.03
CA MET A 1 1.56 13.06 9.38
C MET A 1 3.08 13.34 9.50
N PHE A 2 3.70 13.03 10.64
CA PHE A 2 5.14 13.28 10.91
C PHE A 2 6.08 12.52 9.97
N ALA A 3 5.90 11.21 9.79
CA ALA A 3 6.79 10.39 8.95
C ALA A 3 6.83 10.85 7.48
N LEU A 4 5.69 11.29 6.92
CA LEU A 4 5.65 11.85 5.57
C LEU A 4 6.53 13.10 5.43
N SER A 5 6.56 13.96 6.45
CA SER A 5 7.42 15.17 6.45
C SER A 5 8.92 14.83 6.44
N LYS A 6 9.29 13.66 6.98
CA LYS A 6 10.68 13.19 7.08
C LYS A 6 11.16 12.42 5.85
N ALA A 7 10.25 11.96 4.99
CA ALA A 7 10.62 11.23 3.78
C ALA A 7 11.28 12.14 2.73
N SER A 8 12.43 11.73 2.19
CA SER A 8 13.20 12.53 1.21
C SER A 8 12.84 12.26 -0.25
N TYR A 9 12.11 11.17 -0.52
CA TYR A 9 11.75 10.75 -1.87
C TYR A 9 10.33 11.19 -2.25
N ASN A 10 10.11 11.36 -3.55
CA ASN A 10 8.80 11.77 -4.10
C ASN A 10 7.76 10.66 -3.98
N TRP A 11 8.17 9.41 -4.20
CA TRP A 11 7.29 8.26 -4.07
C TRP A 11 7.38 7.69 -2.66
N ILE A 12 6.23 7.46 -2.06
CA ILE A 12 6.07 6.93 -0.71
C ILE A 12 5.38 5.58 -0.81
N LEU A 13 5.96 4.60 -0.12
CA LEU A 13 5.29 3.35 0.22
C LEU A 13 4.98 3.40 1.71
N TYR A 14 3.70 3.44 2.05
CA TYR A 14 3.21 3.39 3.43
C TYR A 14 2.82 1.95 3.76
N LEU A 15 3.34 1.44 4.88
CA LEU A 15 3.09 0.08 5.35
C LEU A 15 2.88 0.11 6.85
N ASP A 16 1.87 -0.63 7.30
CA ASP A 16 1.69 -0.92 8.71
C ASP A 16 2.71 -1.98 9.15
N ASP A 17 3.01 -2.05 10.44
CA ASP A 17 4.08 -2.89 10.98
C ASP A 17 3.76 -4.40 10.91
N ASP A 18 2.51 -4.76 10.65
CA ASP A 18 1.99 -6.11 10.44
C ASP A 18 1.74 -6.44 8.96
N GLU A 19 2.10 -5.53 8.05
CA GLU A 19 1.97 -5.72 6.61
C GLU A 19 3.29 -6.14 5.95
N LEU A 20 3.18 -7.03 4.97
CA LEU A 20 4.31 -7.53 4.17
C LEU A 20 4.01 -7.38 2.68
N LEU A 21 5.00 -6.93 1.90
CA LEU A 21 4.88 -6.87 0.45
C LEU A 21 4.90 -8.27 -0.15
N GLY A 22 3.95 -8.55 -1.05
CA GLY A 22 4.04 -9.73 -1.89
C GLY A 22 5.28 -9.72 -2.77
N ARG A 23 5.88 -10.90 -2.99
CA ARG A 23 7.11 -11.06 -3.82
C ARG A 23 7.02 -10.34 -5.16
N LYS A 24 5.87 -10.45 -5.83
CA LYS A 24 5.61 -9.78 -7.10
C LYS A 24 5.59 -8.26 -6.98
N LEU A 25 4.93 -7.71 -5.95
CA LEU A 25 4.91 -6.27 -5.71
C LEU A 25 6.32 -5.74 -5.42
N LYS A 26 7.11 -6.49 -4.63
CA LYS A 26 8.49 -6.13 -4.31
C LYS A 26 9.38 -6.07 -5.56
N ASN A 27 9.25 -7.06 -6.44
CA ASN A 27 10.06 -7.14 -7.66
C ASN A 27 9.66 -6.07 -8.69
N ASP A 28 8.37 -5.80 -8.81
CA ASP A 28 7.83 -4.88 -9.83
C ASP A 28 7.77 -3.41 -9.37
N LEU A 29 8.19 -3.08 -8.15
CA LEU A 29 7.95 -1.76 -7.56
C LEU A 29 8.56 -0.62 -8.39
N ARG A 30 9.77 -0.84 -8.92
CA ARG A 30 10.46 0.12 -9.79
C ARG A 30 9.70 0.33 -11.09
N ASP A 31 9.41 -0.74 -11.80
CA ASP A 31 8.63 -0.71 -13.05
C ASP A 31 7.26 -0.07 -12.86
N LEU A 32 6.62 -0.30 -11.70
CA LEU A 32 5.33 0.30 -11.36
C LEU A 32 5.44 1.83 -11.27
N ILE A 33 6.47 2.33 -10.58
CA ILE A 33 6.73 3.76 -10.40
C ILE A 33 7.12 4.41 -11.75
N GLU A 34 7.97 3.77 -12.54
CA GLU A 34 8.37 4.28 -13.86
C GLU A 34 7.19 4.37 -14.83
N LYS A 35 6.27 3.40 -14.79
CA LYS A 35 5.02 3.46 -15.56
C LYS A 35 4.09 4.55 -15.03
N ALA A 36 4.07 4.77 -13.72
CA ALA A 36 3.27 5.81 -13.11
C ALA A 36 3.64 7.20 -13.65
N ASP A 37 4.92 7.47 -13.78
CA ASP A 37 5.42 8.74 -14.34
C ASP A 37 4.95 8.94 -15.79
N LYS A 38 4.96 7.88 -16.61
CA LYS A 38 4.54 7.93 -18.03
C LYS A 38 3.03 8.09 -18.19
N GLU A 39 2.26 7.45 -17.33
CA GLU A 39 0.79 7.41 -17.40
C GLU A 39 0.12 8.49 -16.54
N MET A 40 0.90 9.43 -15.97
CA MET A 40 0.41 10.47 -15.06
C MET A 40 -0.41 9.89 -13.89
N ILE A 41 0.10 8.82 -13.27
CA ILE A 41 -0.49 8.18 -12.09
C ILE A 41 0.09 8.79 -10.82
N ASP A 42 -0.78 9.19 -9.90
CA ASP A 42 -0.38 9.83 -8.63
C ASP A 42 -0.38 8.87 -7.44
N ALA A 43 -1.20 7.80 -7.49
CA ALA A 43 -1.25 6.79 -6.44
C ALA A 43 -1.68 5.41 -6.94
N PHE A 44 -1.37 4.39 -6.13
CA PHE A 44 -1.82 3.03 -6.33
C PHE A 44 -2.56 2.47 -5.12
N SER A 45 -3.71 1.84 -5.40
CA SER A 45 -4.41 0.97 -4.45
C SER A 45 -3.94 -0.47 -4.61
N ILE A 46 -3.63 -1.11 -3.49
CA ILE A 46 -3.15 -2.50 -3.41
C ILE A 46 -4.18 -3.32 -2.63
N VAL A 47 -4.43 -4.56 -3.07
CA VAL A 47 -5.30 -5.47 -2.34
C VAL A 47 -4.55 -6.01 -1.12
N ARG A 48 -5.10 -5.76 0.06
CA ARG A 48 -4.68 -6.36 1.31
C ARG A 48 -5.39 -7.70 1.48
N VAL A 49 -4.64 -8.73 1.80
CA VAL A 49 -5.17 -10.06 2.11
C VAL A 49 -4.58 -10.54 3.42
N ASN A 50 -5.35 -11.30 4.18
CA ASN A 50 -4.84 -11.91 5.39
C ASN A 50 -3.92 -13.07 5.00
N TYR A 51 -2.75 -13.15 5.63
CA TYR A 51 -1.80 -14.23 5.42
C TYR A 51 -1.55 -14.95 6.73
N ASP A 52 -1.87 -16.24 6.74
CA ASP A 52 -1.53 -17.12 7.85
C ASP A 52 -0.09 -17.61 7.66
N LEU A 53 0.83 -17.08 8.48
CA LEU A 53 2.23 -17.47 8.47
C LEU A 53 2.44 -18.96 8.82
N LYS A 54 1.58 -19.53 9.66
CA LYS A 54 1.70 -20.92 10.14
C LYS A 54 1.30 -21.89 9.03
N CYS A 55 0.14 -21.67 8.43
CA CYS A 55 -0.36 -22.53 7.34
C CYS A 55 0.17 -22.09 5.95
N ARG A 56 0.89 -20.97 5.87
CA ARG A 56 1.43 -20.35 4.65
C ARG A 56 0.36 -20.09 3.57
N GLN A 57 -0.84 -19.76 3.99
CA GLN A 57 -2.00 -19.61 3.12
C GLN A 57 -2.58 -18.19 3.15
N ILE A 58 -3.16 -17.79 2.01
CA ILE A 58 -3.94 -16.57 1.90
C ILE A 58 -5.36 -16.87 2.38
N ILE A 59 -5.86 -16.03 3.27
CA ILE A 59 -7.23 -16.09 3.77
C ILE A 59 -7.97 -14.86 3.24
N PHE A 60 -9.01 -15.10 2.45
CA PHE A 60 -9.89 -14.04 1.98
C PHE A 60 -10.92 -13.73 3.07
N GLY A 61 -10.89 -12.49 3.56
CA GLY A 61 -11.91 -11.99 4.48
C GLY A 61 -13.22 -11.66 3.76
N PRO A 62 -14.30 -11.39 4.52
CA PRO A 62 -15.62 -11.08 3.97
C PRO A 62 -15.66 -9.77 3.16
N VAL A 63 -14.69 -8.87 3.37
CA VAL A 63 -14.59 -7.56 2.71
C VAL A 63 -13.67 -7.61 1.46
N TYR A 64 -13.45 -8.81 0.91
CA TYR A 64 -12.59 -8.96 -0.27
C TYR A 64 -13.26 -8.41 -1.55
N PRO A 65 -12.56 -7.62 -2.39
CA PRO A 65 -11.18 -7.18 -2.24
C PRO A 65 -11.03 -5.96 -1.32
N ASP A 66 -10.26 -6.11 -0.24
CA ASP A 66 -9.91 -5.01 0.68
C ASP A 66 -8.77 -4.18 0.06
N ARG A 67 -9.12 -3.09 -0.63
CA ARG A 67 -8.15 -2.23 -1.32
C ARG A 67 -7.71 -1.06 -0.43
N GLN A 68 -6.40 -0.93 -0.27
CA GLN A 68 -5.76 0.12 0.52
C GLN A 68 -4.83 0.95 -0.37
N ILE A 69 -4.90 2.28 -0.26
CA ILE A 69 -3.96 3.19 -0.94
C ILE A 69 -2.65 3.17 -0.14
N ARG A 70 -1.59 2.65 -0.75
CA ARG A 70 -0.33 2.35 -0.04
C ARG A 70 0.91 2.87 -0.77
N ILE A 71 0.81 3.16 -2.07
CA ILE A 71 1.88 3.80 -2.85
C ILE A 71 1.33 5.10 -3.42
N TYR A 72 2.02 6.21 -3.22
CA TYR A 72 1.56 7.52 -3.71
C TYR A 72 2.69 8.53 -3.79
N ARG A 73 2.47 9.58 -4.57
CA ARG A 73 3.33 10.76 -4.57
C ARG A 73 3.12 11.58 -3.30
N LYS A 74 4.24 12.00 -2.69
CA LYS A 74 4.28 12.77 -1.45
C LYS A 74 3.51 14.09 -1.54
N ASP A 75 3.56 14.76 -2.69
CA ASP A 75 2.89 16.04 -2.95
C ASP A 75 1.41 15.90 -3.35
N LYS A 76 0.94 14.65 -3.55
CA LYS A 76 -0.44 14.34 -3.97
C LYS A 76 -1.26 13.70 -2.87
N VAL A 77 -0.74 13.63 -1.64
CA VAL A 77 -1.44 13.01 -0.51
C VAL A 77 -1.62 14.00 0.62
N LEU A 78 -2.76 13.91 1.29
CA LEU A 78 -3.02 14.58 2.55
C LEU A 78 -3.58 13.59 3.55
N TYR A 79 -3.06 13.70 4.77
CA TYR A 79 -3.58 13.02 5.94
C TYR A 79 -4.31 14.06 6.81
N ARG A 80 -5.59 13.82 7.11
CA ARG A 80 -6.44 14.70 7.96
C ARG A 80 -7.00 13.91 9.15
N GLY A 81 -6.80 14.40 10.37
CA GLY A 81 -7.20 13.72 11.61
C GLY A 81 -6.10 13.66 12.68
N ILE A 82 -6.33 12.82 13.70
CA ILE A 82 -5.41 12.64 14.84
C ILE A 82 -4.98 11.16 14.96
N VAL A 83 -5.85 10.18 14.60
CA VAL A 83 -5.59 8.72 14.68
C VAL A 83 -6.34 7.99 13.55
N HIS A 84 -5.74 6.94 12.95
CA HIS A 84 -6.29 6.13 11.83
C HIS A 84 -6.64 6.91 10.55
N GLU A 85 -5.83 7.92 10.23
CA GLU A 85 -6.01 8.74 9.03
C GLU A 85 -5.78 7.90 7.75
N HIS A 86 -6.78 7.84 6.87
CA HIS A 86 -6.58 7.30 5.53
C HIS A 86 -5.98 8.38 4.62
N PRO A 87 -5.08 8.01 3.69
CA PRO A 87 -4.53 8.97 2.73
C PRO A 87 -5.64 9.48 1.80
N ILE A 88 -5.84 10.79 1.79
CA ILE A 88 -6.65 11.48 0.78
C ILE A 88 -5.71 11.81 -0.37
N VAL A 89 -5.95 11.24 -1.55
CA VAL A 89 -5.15 11.49 -2.74
C VAL A 89 -5.81 12.56 -3.61
N TYR A 90 -5.01 13.54 -4.03
CA TYR A 90 -5.38 14.55 -5.02
C TYR A 90 -4.75 14.18 -6.35
N GLY A 91 -5.50 13.49 -7.21
CA GLY A 91 -5.00 13.07 -8.51
C GLY A 91 -5.51 11.70 -8.92
N SER A 92 -4.81 11.07 -9.85
CA SER A 92 -5.20 9.78 -10.42
C SER A 92 -4.78 8.62 -9.50
N VAL A 93 -5.72 7.72 -9.24
CA VAL A 93 -5.49 6.49 -8.47
C VAL A 93 -5.67 5.30 -9.39
N LYS A 94 -4.66 4.46 -9.51
CA LYS A 94 -4.72 3.23 -10.31
C LYS A 94 -4.62 1.98 -9.42
N GLU A 95 -5.25 0.91 -9.87
CA GLU A 95 -5.14 -0.37 -9.19
C GLU A 95 -3.81 -1.07 -9.50
N ALA A 96 -3.10 -1.50 -8.45
CA ALA A 96 -1.93 -2.36 -8.57
C ALA A 96 -2.36 -3.81 -8.81
N VAL A 97 -2.76 -4.13 -10.05
CA VAL A 97 -3.29 -5.45 -10.44
C VAL A 97 -2.29 -6.58 -10.13
N LYS A 98 -2.79 -7.68 -9.55
CA LYS A 98 -2.01 -8.88 -9.17
C LYS A 98 -0.87 -8.61 -8.18
N ARG A 99 -0.94 -7.52 -7.42
CA ARG A 99 0.00 -7.17 -6.35
C ARG A 99 -0.76 -7.20 -5.04
N LEU A 100 -0.19 -7.89 -4.04
CA LEU A 100 -0.84 -8.12 -2.75
C LEU A 100 0.01 -7.53 -1.63
N LEU A 101 -0.69 -7.02 -0.63
CA LEU A 101 -0.17 -6.80 0.71
C LEU A 101 -0.67 -7.92 1.60
N TYR A 102 0.24 -8.53 2.34
CA TYR A 102 -0.07 -9.58 3.29
C TYR A 102 -0.18 -8.99 4.67
N TYR A 103 -1.37 -9.03 5.26
CA TYR A 103 -1.60 -8.72 6.66
C TYR A 103 -1.34 -9.98 7.51
N SER A 104 -0.41 -9.90 8.46
CA SER A 104 -0.10 -11.03 9.35
C SER A 104 -1.15 -11.17 10.44
N LEU A 105 -1.83 -12.32 10.50
CA LEU A 105 -2.80 -12.62 11.56
C LEU A 105 -2.17 -12.99 12.91
N TRP A 106 -0.84 -13.02 13.02
CA TRP A 106 -0.14 -13.40 14.24
C TRP A 106 0.84 -12.31 14.67
N LYS A 107 0.39 -11.46 15.59
CA LYS A 107 1.20 -10.75 16.57
C LYS A 107 0.61 -11.05 17.94
N PHE A 108 1.45 -11.30 18.94
CA PHE A 108 1.13 -11.76 20.30
C PHE A 108 0.91 -13.28 20.47
N ILE A 109 2.00 -14.06 20.40
CA ILE A 109 2.34 -15.10 21.41
C ILE A 109 3.82 -14.93 21.75
#